data_AF-A0A397G8J1-F1
#
_entry.id   AF-A0A397G8J1-F1
#
_cell.length_a   1.000
_cell.length_b   1.000
_cell.length_c   1.000
_cell.angle_alpha   90.00
_cell.angle_beta   90.00
_cell.angle_gamma   90.00
#
_symmetry.space_group_name_H-M   'P 1'
#
loop_
_entity.id
_entity.type
_entity.pdbx_description
1 polymer ?
#
loop_
_entity_poly.entity_id
_entity_poly.type
_entity_poly.pdbx_seq_one_letter_code
_entity_poly.pdbx_strand_id
1 'polypeptide(L)'
;MSSPPVDTHATTQLTCHHDDTPDRYHTCVNDYHAAYSENNLPPLLFRMETPAFDNLPPLRDLVENNRVVKDRDGRPIRDFPFLPRYISIRPAGWLLEYWMRTDQRLAYRDIKSRMAVPEAQRPRENSLNMRRERECRNPLALSCWTSHRSTVGKVEVERVARWSLDQIKYNTTMEIEYRRGPDNRRTAVRLRSKTLAGGVPAYYPLDLFLDGGELHSPSQRVREALSLFWQLSERASRLQLGSWKLLPADELPEAWRRRAQRGNMGGERDVEAGSMRSDSVQP
;
A
#
# COMPACT_ATOMS: atom_id res chain seq x y z
N MET A 1 21.69 -36.39 -9.54
CA MET A 1 22.84 -36.04 -10.40
C MET A 1 22.25 -35.38 -11.63
N SER A 2 22.37 -34.10 -11.92
CA SER A 2 23.38 -33.10 -11.55
C SER A 2 22.70 -31.72 -11.47
N SER A 3 23.08 -30.91 -10.50
CA SER A 3 22.63 -29.52 -10.39
C SER A 3 23.22 -28.68 -11.53
N PRO A 4 22.46 -27.76 -12.14
CA PRO A 4 23.04 -26.76 -13.02
C PRO A 4 23.84 -25.73 -12.19
N PRO A 5 24.85 -25.08 -12.79
CA PRO A 5 25.77 -24.22 -12.08
C PRO A 5 25.05 -22.96 -11.58
N VAL A 6 25.32 -22.61 -10.32
CA VAL A 6 24.98 -21.30 -9.77
C VAL A 6 25.94 -20.30 -10.39
N ASP A 7 25.48 -19.63 -11.45
CA ASP A 7 26.14 -18.42 -11.92
C ASP A 7 26.01 -17.36 -10.82
N THR A 8 27.10 -17.23 -10.07
CA THR A 8 27.31 -16.18 -9.08
C THR A 8 27.49 -14.87 -9.84
N HIS A 9 26.39 -14.28 -10.32
CA HIS A 9 26.43 -12.90 -10.76
C HIS A 9 26.82 -12.06 -9.55
N ALA A 10 28.04 -11.54 -9.57
CA ALA A 10 28.46 -10.43 -8.73
C ALA A 10 27.40 -9.34 -8.93
N THR A 11 26.50 -9.23 -7.95
CA THR A 11 25.52 -8.16 -7.92
C THR A 11 26.35 -6.94 -7.61
N THR A 12 26.66 -6.14 -8.63
CA THR A 12 27.28 -4.82 -8.45
C THR A 12 26.32 -4.04 -7.57
N GLN A 13 26.60 -4.03 -6.26
CA GLN A 13 25.78 -3.37 -5.26
C GLN A 13 25.70 -1.89 -5.70
N LEU A 14 24.52 -1.42 -6.10
CA LEU A 14 24.35 -0.03 -6.52
C LEU A 14 24.36 0.82 -5.25
N THR A 15 25.55 1.10 -4.75
CA THR A 15 25.77 1.87 -3.54
C THR A 15 25.71 3.35 -3.88
N CYS A 16 24.71 4.03 -3.33
CA CYS A 16 24.70 5.48 -3.29
C CYS A 16 25.68 5.93 -2.22
N HIS A 17 26.86 6.39 -2.62
CA HIS A 17 27.87 6.93 -1.72
C HIS A 17 27.58 8.40 -1.41
N HIS A 18 27.58 8.74 -0.13
CA HIS A 18 27.35 10.09 0.36
C HIS A 18 28.44 10.47 1.34
N ASP A 19 29.22 11.50 0.98
CA ASP A 19 30.17 12.13 1.90
C ASP A 19 29.44 13.10 2.85
N ASP A 20 28.35 13.70 2.36
CA ASP A 20 27.48 14.63 3.08
C ASP A 20 26.01 14.20 3.00
N THR A 21 25.19 14.75 3.90
CA THR A 21 23.74 14.53 3.87
C THR A 21 23.15 15.06 2.56
N PRO A 22 22.45 14.23 1.76
CA PRO A 22 21.93 14.65 0.46
C PRO A 22 20.76 15.63 0.58
N ASP A 23 20.34 16.20 -0.56
CA ASP A 23 19.21 17.12 -0.61
C ASP A 23 17.88 16.45 -0.18
N ARG A 24 16.90 17.27 0.20
CA ARG A 24 15.63 16.79 0.77
C ARG A 24 14.78 15.94 -0.18
N TYR A 25 15.04 15.99 -1.48
CA TYR A 25 14.31 15.24 -2.50
C TYR A 25 15.05 14.01 -3.02
N HIS A 26 16.26 13.76 -2.51
CA HIS A 26 17.04 12.59 -2.84
C HIS A 26 16.46 11.31 -2.22
N THR A 27 16.39 10.24 -3.01
CA THR A 27 16.17 8.87 -2.52
C THR A 27 17.31 8.02 -3.06
N CYS A 28 18.05 7.34 -2.17
CA CYS A 28 19.16 6.50 -2.62
C CYS A 28 18.65 5.34 -3.48
N VAL A 29 19.50 4.89 -4.40
CA VAL A 29 19.29 3.61 -5.07
C VAL A 29 19.43 2.49 -4.03
N ASN A 30 18.63 1.43 -4.19
CA ASN A 30 18.72 0.21 -3.39
C ASN A 30 18.40 -0.99 -4.30
N ASP A 31 19.24 -2.03 -4.23
CA ASP A 31 19.19 -3.19 -5.14
C ASP A 31 17.85 -3.92 -5.12
N TYR A 32 17.14 -3.92 -3.99
CA TYR A 32 15.83 -4.58 -3.85
C TYR A 32 14.75 -4.01 -4.77
N HIS A 33 14.95 -2.81 -5.31
CA HIS A 33 13.99 -2.18 -6.19
C HIS A 33 14.62 -1.31 -7.28
N ALA A 34 15.93 -1.44 -7.54
CA ALA A 34 16.64 -0.66 -8.55
C ALA A 34 16.14 -0.95 -9.98
N ALA A 35 15.66 -2.19 -10.24
CA ALA A 35 15.11 -2.58 -11.53
C ALA A 35 13.66 -2.09 -11.77
N TYR A 36 13.00 -1.54 -10.75
CA TYR A 36 11.60 -1.15 -10.81
C TYR A 36 11.42 0.34 -11.11
N SER A 37 10.32 0.66 -11.77
CA SER A 37 9.91 2.02 -12.12
C SER A 37 8.39 2.10 -12.30
N GLU A 38 7.86 3.28 -12.61
CA GLU A 38 6.43 3.45 -12.93
C GLU A 38 5.99 2.69 -14.19
N ASN A 39 6.94 2.32 -15.06
CA ASN A 39 6.72 1.48 -16.25
C ASN A 39 6.96 -0.01 -15.98
N ASN A 40 7.73 -0.35 -14.94
CA ASN A 40 8.06 -1.72 -14.57
C ASN A 40 7.85 -1.89 -13.06
N LEU A 41 6.60 -2.09 -12.66
CA LEU A 41 6.22 -2.13 -11.25
C LEU A 41 6.55 -3.50 -10.61
N PRO A 42 6.93 -3.54 -9.32
CA PRO A 42 7.18 -4.79 -8.62
C PRO A 42 5.92 -5.67 -8.59
N PRO A 43 6.01 -6.97 -8.91
CA PRO A 43 4.84 -7.86 -8.90
C PRO A 43 4.12 -7.90 -7.55
N LEU A 44 4.88 -7.77 -6.45
CA LEU A 44 4.35 -7.74 -5.08
C LEU A 44 3.24 -6.70 -4.86
N LEU A 45 3.25 -5.59 -5.61
CA LEU A 45 2.18 -4.58 -5.53
C LEU A 45 0.81 -5.15 -5.87
N PHE A 46 0.77 -6.13 -6.76
CA PHE A 46 -0.46 -6.70 -7.29
C PHE A 46 -0.94 -7.93 -6.54
N ARG A 47 -0.23 -8.36 -5.49
CA ARG A 47 -0.71 -9.46 -4.64
C ARG A 47 -1.90 -8.98 -3.80
N MET A 48 -3.01 -9.71 -3.85
CA MET A 48 -4.25 -9.30 -3.20
C MET A 48 -4.14 -9.39 -1.69
N GLU A 49 -3.69 -10.52 -1.17
CA GLU A 49 -3.55 -10.74 0.27
C GLU A 49 -2.09 -10.90 0.69
N THR A 50 -1.81 -10.40 1.88
CA THR A 50 -0.46 -10.42 2.43
C THR A 50 -0.01 -11.88 2.64
N PRO A 51 1.23 -12.25 2.31
CA PRO A 51 1.74 -13.57 2.67
C PRO A 51 1.79 -13.71 4.19
N ALA A 52 1.76 -14.96 4.67
CA ALA A 52 2.12 -15.25 6.05
C ALA A 52 3.61 -14.89 6.25
N PHE A 53 3.90 -14.06 7.24
CA PHE A 53 5.26 -13.69 7.61
C PHE A 53 5.68 -14.49 8.84
N ASP A 54 5.68 -15.81 8.70
CA ASP A 54 6.12 -16.69 9.78
C ASP A 54 7.65 -16.66 9.86
N ASN A 55 8.18 -16.54 11.07
CA ASN A 55 9.62 -16.62 11.36
C ASN A 55 10.51 -15.48 10.80
N LEU A 56 10.01 -14.24 10.76
CA LEU A 56 10.88 -13.10 10.46
C LEU A 56 11.98 -12.93 11.53
N PRO A 57 13.24 -12.69 11.13
CA PRO A 57 14.33 -12.48 12.09
C PRO A 57 14.07 -11.22 12.92
N PRO A 58 14.56 -11.13 14.17
CA PRO A 58 14.44 -9.92 14.98
C PRO A 58 14.96 -8.70 14.23
N LEU A 59 14.17 -7.63 14.23
CA LEU A 59 14.55 -6.38 13.60
C LEU A 59 15.61 -5.69 14.45
N ARG A 60 16.74 -5.31 13.83
CA ARG A 60 17.88 -4.68 14.49
C ARG A 60 17.98 -3.21 14.10
N ASP A 61 18.88 -2.48 14.76
CA ASP A 61 19.26 -1.15 14.31
C ASP A 61 20.24 -1.24 13.13
N LEU A 62 20.16 -0.27 12.23
CA LEU A 62 21.05 -0.13 11.08
C LEU A 62 22.46 0.21 11.58
N VAL A 63 23.45 -0.53 11.10
CA VAL A 63 24.85 -0.35 11.45
C VAL A 63 25.67 -0.06 10.20
N GLU A 64 26.39 1.06 10.20
CA GLU A 64 27.34 1.46 9.17
C GLU A 64 28.69 1.73 9.85
N ASN A 65 29.79 1.19 9.31
CA ASN A 65 31.14 1.35 9.88
C ASN A 65 31.21 1.02 11.39
N ASN A 66 30.57 -0.09 11.78
CA ASN A 66 30.48 -0.57 13.18
C ASN A 66 29.82 0.42 14.16
N ARG A 67 28.98 1.35 13.67
CA ARG A 67 28.22 2.29 14.50
C ARG A 67 26.75 2.26 14.16
N VAL A 68 25.91 2.37 15.19
CA VAL A 68 24.46 2.52 15.01
C VAL A 68 24.19 3.84 14.31
N VAL A 69 23.51 3.74 13.17
CA VAL A 69 23.07 4.89 12.39
C VAL A 69 21.90 5.55 13.09
N LYS A 70 21.95 6.88 13.18
CA LYS A 70 20.91 7.70 13.78
C LYS A 70 20.24 8.58 12.73
N ASP A 71 18.96 8.86 12.95
CA ASP A 71 18.24 9.87 12.19
C ASP A 71 18.72 11.27 12.55
N ARG A 72 18.13 12.28 11.89
CA ARG A 72 18.50 13.69 12.12
C ARG A 72 18.17 14.20 13.52
N ASP A 73 17.32 13.48 14.26
CA ASP A 73 16.93 13.81 15.64
C ASP A 73 17.73 12.97 16.67
N GLY A 74 18.72 12.19 16.23
CA GLY A 74 19.60 11.40 17.08
C GLY A 74 19.03 10.04 17.49
N ARG A 75 17.90 9.60 16.92
CA ARG A 75 17.26 8.32 17.23
C ARG A 75 17.82 7.20 16.34
N PRO A 76 18.06 5.98 16.85
CA PRO A 76 18.47 4.85 16.03
C PRO A 76 17.51 4.56 14.87
N ILE A 77 18.06 4.28 13.70
CA ILE A 77 17.29 3.85 12.52
C ILE A 77 17.19 2.33 12.53
N ARG A 78 15.97 1.78 12.40
CA ARG A 78 15.76 0.33 12.27
C ARG A 78 16.24 -0.16 10.90
N ASP A 79 16.90 -1.31 10.86
CA ASP A 79 17.45 -1.92 9.66
C ASP A 79 16.38 -2.66 8.85
N PHE A 80 16.01 -2.08 7.72
CA PHE A 80 15.18 -2.72 6.70
C PHE A 80 16.03 -2.75 5.42
N PRO A 81 16.51 -3.92 4.99
CA PRO A 81 17.51 -4.02 3.91
C PRO A 81 16.98 -3.52 2.55
N PHE A 82 15.67 -3.55 2.36
CA PHE A 82 14.99 -3.07 1.16
C PHE A 82 14.68 -1.56 1.20
N LEU A 83 14.94 -0.87 2.31
CA LEU A 83 14.80 0.59 2.37
C LEU A 83 16.12 1.26 1.98
N PRO A 84 16.07 2.32 1.16
CA PRO A 84 17.22 3.19 0.92
C PRO A 84 17.75 3.83 2.21
N ARG A 85 19.03 4.19 2.20
CA ARG A 85 19.67 4.90 3.33
C ARG A 85 19.07 6.29 3.58
N TYR A 86 18.82 7.04 2.50
CA TYR A 86 18.09 8.31 2.51
C TYR A 86 16.85 8.22 1.63
N ILE A 87 15.76 8.82 2.11
CA ILE A 87 14.47 8.84 1.42
C ILE A 87 14.00 10.28 1.28
N SER A 88 13.53 10.63 0.08
CA SER A 88 12.96 11.93 -0.24
C SER A 88 11.79 12.26 0.69
N ILE A 89 11.59 13.54 1.02
CA ILE A 89 10.36 13.99 1.69
C ILE A 89 9.10 13.82 0.81
N ARG A 90 9.29 13.55 -0.49
CA ARG A 90 8.24 13.30 -1.46
C ARG A 90 8.53 12.00 -2.23
N PRO A 91 8.55 10.84 -1.54
CA PRO A 91 8.85 9.57 -2.20
C PRO A 91 7.69 9.19 -3.14
N ALA A 92 7.99 8.43 -4.20
CA ALA A 92 6.97 7.98 -5.15
C ALA A 92 5.92 7.10 -4.46
N GLY A 93 4.64 7.28 -4.80
CA GLY A 93 3.54 6.55 -4.15
C GLY A 93 3.64 5.03 -4.31
N TRP A 94 4.10 4.53 -5.45
CA TRP A 94 4.29 3.10 -5.69
C TRP A 94 5.43 2.51 -4.86
N LEU A 95 6.49 3.28 -4.63
CA LEU A 95 7.65 2.84 -3.86
C LEU A 95 7.29 2.75 -2.37
N LEU A 96 6.53 3.73 -1.86
CA LEU A 96 5.93 3.65 -0.52
C LEU A 96 5.04 2.42 -0.37
N GLU A 97 4.21 2.11 -1.37
CA GLU A 97 3.34 0.94 -1.34
C GLU A 97 4.15 -0.36 -1.35
N TYR A 98 5.19 -0.44 -2.18
CA TYR A 98 6.09 -1.58 -2.26
C TYR A 98 6.75 -1.87 -0.92
N TRP A 99 7.44 -0.88 -0.33
CA TRP A 99 8.11 -1.05 0.97
C TRP A 99 7.16 -1.53 2.07
N MET A 100 5.95 -0.95 2.11
CA MET A 100 4.93 -1.31 3.11
C MET A 100 4.30 -2.69 2.87
N ARG A 101 4.51 -3.30 1.69
CA ARG A 101 4.14 -4.68 1.38
C ARG A 101 5.30 -5.65 1.57
N THR A 102 6.55 -5.18 1.54
CA THR A 102 7.71 -6.05 1.70
C THR A 102 7.84 -6.61 3.11
N ASP A 103 7.52 -5.82 4.15
CA ASP A 103 7.54 -6.27 5.55
C ASP A 103 6.45 -5.56 6.36
N GLN A 104 5.55 -6.33 6.99
CA GLN A 104 4.43 -5.79 7.77
C GLN A 104 4.85 -5.03 9.03
N ARG A 105 6.09 -5.21 9.51
CA ARG A 105 6.63 -4.50 10.69
C ARG A 105 7.06 -3.07 10.36
N LEU A 106 7.10 -2.72 9.07
CA LEU A 106 7.41 -1.38 8.60
C LEU A 106 6.27 -0.41 8.93
N ALA A 107 6.64 0.74 9.49
CA ALA A 107 5.73 1.85 9.74
C ALA A 107 6.23 3.13 9.08
N TYR A 108 5.35 4.14 8.94
CA TYR A 108 5.73 5.42 8.34
C TYR A 108 6.87 6.12 9.09
N ARG A 109 6.99 5.91 10.41
CA ARG A 109 8.11 6.43 11.21
C ARG A 109 9.47 5.96 10.71
N ASP A 110 9.58 4.74 10.18
CA ASP A 110 10.86 4.19 9.71
C ASP A 110 11.28 4.79 8.37
N ILE A 111 10.30 5.04 7.52
CA ILE A 111 10.49 5.78 6.27
C ILE A 111 10.89 7.22 6.59
N LYS A 112 10.20 7.86 7.53
CA LYS A 112 10.49 9.24 7.97
C LYS A 112 11.86 9.38 8.64
N SER A 113 12.34 8.37 9.37
CA SER A 113 13.66 8.38 10.03
C SER A 113 14.82 8.48 9.02
N ARG A 114 14.57 8.12 7.76
CA ARG A 114 15.52 8.21 6.64
C ARG A 114 15.43 9.52 5.85
N MET A 115 14.54 10.43 6.24
CA MET A 115 14.44 11.74 5.60
C MET A 115 15.45 12.70 6.20
N ALA A 116 16.33 13.23 5.36
CA ALA A 116 17.43 14.12 5.71
C ALA A 116 17.02 15.51 6.21
N VAL A 117 15.78 15.72 6.66
CA VAL A 117 15.25 17.02 7.12
C VAL A 117 14.78 16.98 8.58
N PRO A 118 14.73 18.14 9.27
CA PRO A 118 14.16 18.23 10.62
C PRO A 118 12.70 17.76 10.66
N GLU A 119 12.24 17.26 11.81
CA GLU A 119 10.88 16.72 11.99
C GLU A 119 9.77 17.67 11.47
N ALA A 120 9.90 18.97 11.72
CA ALA A 120 8.93 20.00 11.29
C ALA A 120 8.74 20.08 9.75
N GLN A 121 9.72 19.63 8.98
CA GLN A 121 9.67 19.63 7.51
C GLN A 121 9.26 18.27 6.92
N ARG A 122 9.16 17.21 7.74
CA ARG A 122 8.76 15.89 7.27
C ARG A 122 7.25 15.86 7.00
N PRO A 123 6.79 15.13 5.97
CA PRO A 123 5.38 14.94 5.72
C PRO A 123 4.71 14.24 6.92
N ARG A 124 3.45 14.61 7.16
CA ARG A 124 2.57 13.88 8.09
C ARG A 124 2.31 12.48 7.54
N GLU A 125 2.09 11.51 8.43
CA GLU A 125 1.82 10.12 8.02
C GLU A 125 0.59 9.99 7.13
N ASN A 126 -0.46 10.77 7.43
CA ASN A 126 -1.64 10.83 6.58
C ASN A 126 -1.31 11.33 5.16
N SER A 127 -0.36 12.25 5.01
CA SER A 127 0.08 12.72 3.68
C SER A 127 0.77 11.60 2.89
N LEU A 128 1.58 10.76 3.54
CA LEU A 128 2.19 9.59 2.92
C LEU A 128 1.14 8.52 2.56
N ASN A 129 0.18 8.28 3.45
CA ASN A 129 -0.92 7.35 3.18
C ASN A 129 -1.81 7.82 2.02
N MET A 130 -2.19 9.09 1.98
CA MET A 130 -2.97 9.67 0.90
C MET A 130 -2.19 9.68 -0.42
N ARG A 131 -0.87 9.80 -0.38
CA ARG A 131 -0.01 9.64 -1.55
C ARG A 131 -0.09 8.22 -2.11
N ARG A 132 0.11 7.19 -1.29
CA ARG A 132 -0.07 5.78 -1.70
C ARG A 132 -1.44 5.53 -2.30
N GLU A 133 -2.48 6.11 -1.70
CA GLU A 133 -3.86 5.98 -2.17
C GLU A 133 -4.05 6.58 -3.57
N ARG A 134 -3.61 7.83 -3.78
CA ARG A 134 -3.84 8.61 -5.00
C ARG A 134 -2.92 8.21 -6.15
N GLU A 135 -1.65 7.94 -5.86
CA GLU A 135 -0.61 7.74 -6.88
C GLU A 135 -0.35 6.26 -7.17
N CYS A 136 -0.87 5.32 -6.37
CA CYS A 136 -0.62 3.89 -6.58
C CYS A 136 -1.87 3.03 -6.44
N ARG A 137 -2.50 2.98 -5.25
CA ARG A 137 -3.59 2.03 -4.98
C ARG A 137 -4.84 2.28 -5.82
N ASN A 138 -5.23 3.53 -6.04
CA ASN A 138 -6.41 3.85 -6.84
C ASN A 138 -6.17 3.63 -8.34
N PRO A 139 -5.10 4.17 -8.94
CA PRO A 139 -4.81 3.94 -10.36
C PRO A 139 -4.66 2.46 -10.71
N LEU A 140 -4.03 1.66 -9.85
CA LEU A 140 -3.77 0.25 -10.11
C LEU A 140 -4.86 -0.69 -9.57
N ALA A 141 -5.86 -0.15 -8.87
CA ALA A 141 -6.90 -0.90 -8.17
C ALA A 141 -6.35 -1.98 -7.21
N LEU A 142 -5.28 -1.64 -6.47
CA LEU A 142 -4.64 -2.56 -5.54
C LEU A 142 -5.54 -2.89 -4.35
N SER A 143 -5.29 -4.02 -3.70
CA SER A 143 -5.91 -4.35 -2.43
C SER A 143 -5.37 -3.47 -1.30
N CYS A 144 -6.13 -3.37 -0.22
CA CYS A 144 -5.65 -2.77 1.03
C CYS A 144 -5.15 -3.87 1.95
N TRP A 145 -3.85 -3.92 2.22
CA TRP A 145 -3.30 -4.75 3.29
C TRP A 145 -3.52 -4.02 4.62
N THR A 146 -4.70 -4.20 5.21
CA THR A 146 -5.03 -3.62 6.52
C THR A 146 -5.17 -4.71 7.57
N SER A 147 -4.20 -4.78 8.48
CA SER A 147 -4.15 -5.83 9.51
C SER A 147 -4.92 -5.52 10.80
N HIS A 148 -5.46 -4.29 10.97
CA HIS A 148 -5.86 -3.80 12.31
C HIS A 148 -7.25 -3.17 12.42
N ARG A 149 -8.15 -3.37 11.47
CA ARG A 149 -9.52 -2.84 11.58
C ARG A 149 -10.47 -3.94 12.05
N SER A 150 -11.24 -3.67 13.10
CA SER A 150 -12.26 -4.60 13.58
C SER A 150 -13.46 -4.75 12.64
N THR A 151 -13.69 -3.79 11.74
CA THR A 151 -14.81 -3.80 10.79
C THR A 151 -14.35 -3.54 9.37
N VAL A 152 -15.07 -4.10 8.39
CA VAL A 152 -14.87 -3.82 6.97
C VAL A 152 -15.30 -2.39 6.68
N GLY A 153 -14.42 -1.58 6.09
CA GLY A 153 -14.72 -0.20 5.71
C GLY A 153 -15.31 -0.07 4.29
N LYS A 154 -15.94 1.09 4.01
CA LYS A 154 -16.48 1.43 2.68
C LYS A 154 -15.47 1.25 1.55
N VAL A 155 -14.24 1.73 1.75
CA VAL A 155 -13.15 1.63 0.75
C VAL A 155 -12.79 0.16 0.44
N GLU A 156 -12.88 -0.73 1.42
CA GLU A 156 -12.60 -2.15 1.21
C GLU A 156 -13.71 -2.79 0.36
N VAL A 157 -14.98 -2.48 0.64
CA VAL A 157 -16.12 -2.89 -0.19
C VAL A 157 -16.00 -2.36 -1.62
N GLU A 158 -15.61 -1.09 -1.79
CA GLU A 158 -15.37 -0.51 -3.11
C GLU A 158 -14.25 -1.20 -3.90
N ARG A 159 -13.27 -1.78 -3.22
CA ARG A 159 -12.15 -2.50 -3.84
C ARG A 159 -12.55 -3.91 -4.23
N VAL A 160 -13.17 -4.69 -3.33
CA VAL A 160 -13.60 -6.06 -3.64
C VAL A 160 -14.65 -6.08 -4.76
N ALA A 161 -15.47 -5.04 -4.87
CA ALA A 161 -16.43 -4.87 -5.96
C ALA A 161 -15.80 -4.82 -7.37
N ARG A 162 -14.48 -4.58 -7.47
CA ARG A 162 -13.75 -4.50 -8.74
C ARG A 162 -13.06 -5.80 -9.12
N TRP A 163 -13.04 -6.80 -8.24
CA TRP A 163 -12.29 -8.03 -8.47
C TRP A 163 -13.11 -9.08 -9.17
N SER A 164 -12.51 -9.75 -10.15
CA SER A 164 -13.10 -10.96 -10.74
C SER A 164 -12.88 -12.17 -9.84
N LEU A 165 -13.69 -13.22 -10.04
CA LEU A 165 -13.50 -14.50 -9.36
C LEU A 165 -12.11 -15.08 -9.63
N ASP A 166 -11.61 -14.97 -10.87
CA ASP A 166 -10.27 -15.43 -11.20
C ASP A 166 -9.16 -14.61 -10.52
N GLN A 167 -9.35 -13.30 -10.36
CA GLN A 167 -8.41 -12.45 -9.59
C GLN A 167 -8.32 -12.90 -8.13
N ILE A 168 -9.45 -13.22 -7.52
CA ILE A 168 -9.51 -13.77 -6.16
C ILE A 168 -8.83 -15.14 -6.11
N LYS A 169 -9.12 -16.02 -7.09
CA LYS A 169 -8.57 -17.38 -7.21
C LYS A 169 -7.04 -17.40 -7.35
N TYR A 170 -6.47 -16.44 -8.08
CA TYR A 170 -5.03 -16.30 -8.30
C TYR A 170 -4.36 -15.27 -7.38
N ASN A 171 -5.03 -14.84 -6.30
CA ASN A 171 -4.51 -13.90 -5.30
C ASN A 171 -3.92 -12.61 -5.90
N THR A 172 -4.58 -12.04 -6.91
CA THR A 172 -3.99 -10.95 -7.69
C THR A 172 -4.96 -9.84 -8.06
N THR A 173 -4.43 -8.63 -8.21
CA THR A 173 -5.12 -7.48 -8.82
C THR A 173 -4.61 -7.17 -10.23
N MET A 174 -3.73 -8.01 -10.79
CA MET A 174 -3.33 -7.97 -12.19
C MET A 174 -4.52 -8.26 -13.11
N GLU A 175 -4.40 -7.87 -14.37
CA GLU A 175 -5.35 -8.32 -15.39
C GLU A 175 -5.07 -9.79 -15.72
N ILE A 176 -6.14 -10.56 -15.97
CA ILE A 176 -6.03 -11.96 -16.36
C ILE A 176 -6.29 -12.04 -17.85
N GLU A 177 -5.32 -12.57 -18.59
CA GLU A 177 -5.50 -12.83 -20.01
C GLU A 177 -6.09 -14.22 -20.22
N TYR A 178 -7.09 -14.29 -21.10
CA TYR A 178 -7.80 -15.52 -21.42
C TYR A 178 -7.53 -15.92 -22.87
N ARG A 179 -7.42 -17.21 -23.09
CA ARG A 179 -7.47 -17.81 -24.43
C ARG A 179 -8.83 -18.45 -24.64
N ARG A 180 -9.36 -18.31 -25.85
CA ARG A 180 -10.60 -18.95 -26.27
C ARG A 180 -10.27 -20.36 -26.79
N GLY A 181 -10.86 -21.37 -26.17
CA GLY A 181 -10.74 -22.75 -26.63
C GLY A 181 -11.70 -23.07 -27.78
N PRO A 182 -11.60 -24.29 -28.36
CA PRO A 182 -12.49 -24.77 -29.42
C PRO A 182 -13.98 -24.68 -29.04
N ASP A 183 -14.31 -24.97 -27.77
CA ASP A 183 -15.68 -24.96 -27.25
C ASP A 183 -16.19 -23.57 -26.85
N ASN A 184 -15.57 -22.49 -27.35
CA ASN A 184 -15.85 -21.11 -26.98
C ASN A 184 -15.59 -20.76 -25.48
N ARG A 185 -15.12 -21.72 -24.68
CA ARG A 185 -14.76 -21.53 -23.27
C ARG A 185 -13.51 -20.68 -23.14
N ARG A 186 -13.54 -19.74 -22.21
CA ARG A 186 -12.38 -18.89 -21.87
C ARG A 186 -11.58 -19.56 -20.77
N THR A 187 -10.28 -19.76 -21.02
CA THR A 187 -9.35 -20.31 -20.03
C THR A 187 -8.31 -19.27 -19.71
N ALA A 188 -8.07 -18.99 -18.43
CA ALA A 188 -7.00 -18.10 -17.99
C ALA A 188 -5.64 -18.66 -18.46
N VAL A 189 -4.75 -17.78 -18.92
CA VAL A 189 -3.44 -18.18 -19.48
C VAL A 189 -2.28 -17.57 -18.70
N ARG A 190 -2.37 -16.28 -18.38
CA ARG A 190 -1.29 -15.54 -17.72
C ARG A 190 -1.81 -14.27 -17.05
N LEU A 191 -0.99 -13.74 -16.15
CA LEU A 191 -1.21 -12.45 -15.51
C LEU A 191 -0.52 -11.37 -16.33
N ARG A 192 -1.19 -10.24 -16.48
CA ARG A 192 -0.67 -9.04 -17.13
C ARG A 192 -0.60 -7.90 -16.11
N SER A 193 0.59 -7.36 -15.89
CA SER A 193 0.77 -6.25 -14.96
C SER A 193 0.12 -4.98 -15.48
N LYS A 194 -0.22 -4.09 -14.57
CA LYS A 194 -0.60 -2.71 -14.89
C LYS A 194 0.65 -1.83 -14.78
N THR A 195 0.63 -0.68 -15.43
CA THR A 195 1.70 0.33 -15.34
C THR A 195 1.10 1.67 -14.90
N LEU A 196 1.90 2.53 -14.27
CA LEU A 196 1.46 3.89 -13.89
C LEU A 196 1.74 4.90 -14.99
N ALA A 197 2.81 4.70 -15.76
CA ALA A 197 3.25 5.63 -16.82
C ALA A 197 2.95 5.13 -18.25
N GLY A 198 2.04 4.16 -18.40
CA GLY A 198 1.60 3.67 -19.71
C GLY A 198 2.62 2.82 -20.48
N GLY A 199 3.71 2.40 -19.83
CA GLY A 199 4.71 1.50 -20.42
C GLY A 199 4.19 0.10 -20.77
N VAL A 200 5.06 -0.68 -21.41
CA VAL A 200 4.76 -2.06 -21.84
C VAL A 200 4.51 -2.94 -20.61
N PRO A 201 3.36 -3.63 -20.53
CA PRO A 201 3.06 -4.57 -19.44
C PRO A 201 4.03 -5.75 -19.40
N ALA A 202 4.38 -6.17 -18.18
CA ALA A 202 5.04 -7.44 -17.94
C ALA A 202 4.00 -8.56 -17.81
N TYR A 203 4.42 -9.78 -18.11
CA TYR A 203 3.57 -10.98 -18.07
C TYR A 203 4.15 -12.01 -17.12
N TYR A 204 3.27 -12.64 -16.35
CA TYR A 204 3.65 -13.60 -15.31
C TYR A 204 2.77 -14.85 -15.38
N PRO A 205 3.27 -16.00 -14.89
CA PRO A 205 2.44 -17.20 -14.79
C PRO A 205 1.31 -17.01 -13.78
N LEU A 206 0.23 -17.78 -13.92
CA LEU A 206 -0.98 -17.66 -13.09
C LEU A 206 -0.74 -18.00 -11.61
N ASP A 207 0.25 -18.84 -11.33
CA ASP A 207 0.60 -19.32 -10.01
C ASP A 207 1.55 -18.39 -9.24
N LEU A 208 1.94 -17.25 -9.81
CA LEU A 208 2.92 -16.32 -9.21
C LEU A 208 2.63 -15.96 -7.73
N PHE A 209 1.35 -15.85 -7.35
CA PHE A 209 0.93 -15.45 -6.00
C PHE A 209 0.25 -16.58 -5.21
N LEU A 210 0.37 -17.82 -5.68
CA LEU A 210 -0.15 -19.01 -5.03
C LEU A 210 0.91 -19.62 -4.11
N ASP A 211 0.72 -19.47 -2.79
CA ASP A 211 1.65 -20.03 -1.82
C ASP A 211 1.59 -21.56 -1.88
N GLY A 212 2.71 -22.20 -2.25
CA GLY A 212 2.77 -23.66 -2.41
C GLY A 212 2.04 -24.21 -3.65
N GLY A 213 1.64 -23.36 -4.59
CA GLY A 213 0.96 -23.77 -5.84
C GLY A 213 -0.53 -24.10 -5.69
N GLU A 214 -1.07 -24.04 -4.47
CA GLU A 214 -2.48 -24.26 -4.18
C GLU A 214 -3.33 -23.03 -4.53
N LEU A 215 -4.59 -23.26 -4.90
CA LEU A 215 -5.52 -22.16 -5.18
C LEU A 215 -5.69 -21.29 -3.94
N HIS A 216 -5.77 -19.98 -4.17
CA HIS A 216 -5.89 -19.02 -3.08
C HIS A 216 -7.24 -19.17 -2.38
N SER A 217 -7.20 -19.45 -1.08
CA SER A 217 -8.36 -19.37 -0.20
C SER A 217 -8.41 -17.98 0.45
N PRO A 218 -9.41 -17.15 0.13
CA PRO A 218 -9.47 -15.79 0.65
C PRO A 218 -9.57 -15.75 2.17
N SER A 219 -8.89 -14.79 2.78
CA SER A 219 -8.97 -14.58 4.23
C SER A 219 -10.40 -14.29 4.67
N GLN A 220 -10.65 -14.46 5.96
CA GLN A 220 -11.94 -14.10 6.56
C GLN A 220 -12.33 -12.66 6.22
N ARG A 221 -11.38 -11.72 6.24
CA ARG A 221 -11.65 -10.31 5.95
C ARG A 221 -12.11 -10.08 4.52
N VAL A 222 -11.48 -10.73 3.54
CA VAL A 222 -11.91 -10.63 2.13
C VAL A 222 -13.29 -11.24 1.96
N ARG A 223 -13.56 -12.40 2.58
CA ARG A 223 -14.88 -13.03 2.55
C ARG A 223 -15.97 -12.14 3.16
N GLU A 224 -15.71 -11.50 4.30
CA GLU A 224 -16.62 -10.54 4.94
C GLU A 224 -16.89 -9.33 4.04
N ALA A 225 -15.85 -8.78 3.41
CA ALA A 225 -16.00 -7.66 2.49
C ALA A 225 -16.81 -8.00 1.24
N LEU A 226 -16.58 -9.20 0.66
CA LEU A 226 -17.38 -9.72 -0.46
C LEU A 226 -18.83 -9.95 -0.05
N SER A 227 -19.08 -10.56 1.11
CA SER A 227 -20.43 -10.78 1.63
C SER A 227 -21.18 -9.45 1.80
N LEU A 228 -20.53 -8.47 2.42
CA LEU A 228 -21.11 -7.13 2.59
C LEU A 228 -21.37 -6.44 1.25
N PHE A 229 -20.46 -6.55 0.28
CA PHE A 229 -20.69 -6.03 -1.07
C PHE A 229 -21.96 -6.61 -1.71
N TRP A 230 -22.16 -7.92 -1.63
CA TRP A 230 -23.33 -8.58 -2.20
C TRP A 230 -24.62 -8.17 -1.48
N GLN A 231 -24.61 -8.13 -0.15
CA GLN A 231 -25.76 -7.68 0.65
C GLN A 231 -26.19 -6.25 0.28
N LEU A 232 -25.23 -5.32 0.19
CA LEU A 232 -25.52 -3.94 -0.18
C LEU A 232 -25.99 -3.83 -1.64
N SER A 233 -25.42 -4.62 -2.55
CA SER A 233 -25.83 -4.63 -3.96
C SER A 233 -27.24 -5.18 -4.14
N GLU A 234 -27.58 -6.26 -3.43
CA GLU A 234 -28.93 -6.81 -3.39
C GLU A 234 -29.92 -5.80 -2.82
N ARG A 235 -29.58 -5.12 -1.72
CA ARG A 235 -30.43 -4.08 -1.13
C ARG A 235 -30.68 -2.93 -2.10
N ALA A 236 -29.64 -2.46 -2.80
CA ALA A 236 -29.78 -1.44 -3.83
C ALA A 236 -30.67 -1.89 -4.98
N SER A 237 -30.52 -3.14 -5.43
CA SER A 237 -31.39 -3.71 -6.46
C SER A 237 -32.86 -3.74 -6.02
N ARG A 238 -33.15 -4.11 -4.77
CA ARG A 238 -34.52 -4.12 -4.22
C ARG A 238 -35.12 -2.71 -4.15
N LEU A 239 -34.29 -1.70 -3.92
CA LEU A 239 -34.68 -0.28 -3.92
C LEU A 239 -34.60 0.35 -5.33
N GLN A 240 -34.35 -0.44 -6.38
CA GLN A 240 -34.20 0.03 -7.77
C GLN A 240 -33.12 1.10 -7.95
N LEU A 241 -32.06 1.05 -7.14
CA LEU A 241 -30.91 1.93 -7.24
C LEU A 241 -29.85 1.31 -8.16
N GLY A 242 -29.23 2.13 -9.02
CA GLY A 242 -28.18 1.68 -9.94
C GLY A 242 -26.85 1.30 -9.27
N SER A 243 -26.69 1.56 -7.98
CA SER A 243 -25.50 1.20 -7.21
C SER A 243 -25.78 1.19 -5.73
N TRP A 244 -25.13 0.28 -4.99
CA TRP A 244 -25.12 0.31 -3.53
C TRP A 244 -24.60 1.61 -2.93
N LYS A 245 -23.81 2.38 -3.69
CA LYS A 245 -23.32 3.70 -3.25
C LYS A 245 -24.43 4.73 -3.06
N LEU A 246 -25.60 4.49 -3.67
CA LEU A 246 -26.78 5.35 -3.58
C LEU A 246 -27.71 4.96 -2.42
N LEU A 247 -27.36 3.93 -1.65
CA LEU A 247 -28.17 3.53 -0.50
C LEU A 247 -28.30 4.67 0.51
N PRO A 248 -29.51 4.90 1.06
CA PRO A 248 -29.72 5.76 2.21
C PRO A 248 -28.81 5.42 3.40
N ALA A 249 -28.51 6.41 4.23
CA ALA A 249 -27.52 6.25 5.31
C ALA A 249 -27.92 5.17 6.34
N ASP A 250 -29.21 5.03 6.60
CA ASP A 250 -29.83 4.04 7.48
C ASP A 250 -29.67 2.60 6.98
N GLU A 251 -29.59 2.41 5.65
CA GLU A 251 -29.31 1.12 5.00
C GLU A 251 -27.82 0.75 5.03
N LEU A 252 -26.94 1.69 5.40
CA LEU A 252 -25.49 1.45 5.49
C LEU A 252 -25.08 0.92 6.88
N PRO A 253 -23.98 0.14 6.94
CA PRO A 253 -23.44 -0.34 8.20
C PRO A 253 -23.28 0.77 9.24
N GLU A 254 -23.74 0.52 10.45
CA GLU A 254 -23.75 1.51 11.54
C GLU A 254 -22.34 2.06 11.84
N ALA A 255 -21.31 1.21 11.72
CA ALA A 255 -19.91 1.59 11.88
C ALA A 255 -19.46 2.67 10.87
N TRP A 256 -20.07 2.73 9.69
CA TRP A 256 -19.76 3.76 8.68
C TRP A 256 -20.46 5.08 8.99
N ARG A 257 -21.70 5.02 9.49
CA ARG A 257 -22.47 6.20 9.92
C ARG A 257 -21.80 6.96 11.06
N ARG A 258 -21.42 6.23 12.14
CA ARG A 258 -20.80 6.84 13.34
C ARG A 258 -19.50 7.57 13.03
N ARG A 259 -18.75 7.12 12.02
CA ARG A 259 -17.48 7.74 11.62
C ARG A 259 -17.66 9.05 10.85
N ALA A 260 -18.71 9.15 10.03
CA ALA A 260 -19.05 10.38 9.33
C ALA A 260 -19.46 11.49 10.31
N GLN A 261 -20.23 11.15 11.35
CA GLN A 261 -20.66 12.08 12.40
C GLN A 261 -19.49 12.59 13.26
N ARG A 262 -18.51 11.73 13.60
CA ARG A 262 -17.30 12.14 14.33
C ARG A 262 -16.36 13.04 13.52
N GLY A 263 -16.30 12.86 12.20
CA GLY A 263 -15.54 13.76 11.32
C GLY A 263 -16.11 15.18 11.28
N ASN A 264 -17.42 15.32 11.47
CA ASN A 264 -18.11 16.61 11.45
C ASN A 264 -17.96 17.40 12.76
N MET A 265 -17.84 16.73 13.92
CA MET A 265 -17.60 17.41 15.22
C MET A 265 -16.15 17.90 15.43
N GLY A 266 -15.22 17.57 14.53
CA GLY A 266 -13.82 18.01 14.61
C GLY A 266 -13.56 19.40 14.02
N GLY A 267 -14.57 20.05 13.42
CA GLY A 267 -14.46 21.36 12.78
C GLY A 267 -14.98 22.55 13.60
N GLU A 268 -15.62 22.30 14.75
CA GLU A 268 -16.32 23.35 15.53
C GLU A 268 -15.62 23.73 16.85
N ARG A 269 -14.37 23.32 17.09
CA ARG A 269 -13.62 23.69 18.32
C ARG A 269 -12.42 24.62 18.13
N ASP A 270 -12.25 25.21 16.94
CA ASP A 270 -11.17 26.17 16.66
C ASP A 270 -11.67 27.60 16.37
N VAL A 271 -12.93 27.92 16.72
CA VAL A 271 -13.49 29.28 16.56
C VAL A 271 -14.15 29.75 17.86
N GLU A 272 -13.46 29.65 18.99
CA GLU A 272 -13.87 30.34 20.22
C GLU A 272 -12.69 30.55 21.18
N ALA A 273 -11.60 31.11 20.65
CA ALA A 273 -10.49 31.62 21.45
C ALA A 273 -9.92 32.88 20.77
N GLY A 274 -10.75 33.92 20.65
CA GLY A 274 -10.35 35.14 19.95
C GLY A 274 -11.39 36.25 19.96
N SER A 275 -12.13 36.41 21.06
CA SER A 275 -12.92 37.63 21.25
C SER A 275 -13.23 37.82 22.73
N MET A 276 -12.29 38.44 23.45
CA MET A 276 -12.56 39.29 24.63
C MET A 276 -11.24 39.95 25.04
N ARG A 277 -11.08 41.22 24.66
CA ARG A 277 -10.46 42.32 25.43
C ARG A 277 -10.08 43.45 24.50
N SER A 278 -10.96 44.44 24.41
CA SER A 278 -10.63 45.87 24.26
C SER A 278 -11.89 46.64 24.65
N ASP A 279 -11.69 47.85 25.17
CA ASP A 279 -12.63 48.76 25.85
C ASP A 279 -12.75 48.48 27.35
N SER A 280 -12.47 49.41 28.25
CA SER A 280 -11.94 50.79 28.21
C SER A 280 -11.52 51.10 29.67
N VAL A 281 -10.61 52.02 30.00
CA VAL A 281 -10.87 53.45 30.21
C VAL A 281 -9.53 54.04 30.70
N GLN A 282 -9.07 55.13 30.09
CA GLN A 282 -8.11 56.07 30.71
C GLN A 282 -8.91 57.20 31.38
N PRO A 283 -8.34 57.83 32.43
CA PRO A 283 -9.05 58.79 33.28
C PRO A 283 -9.45 60.10 32.57
#